data_AF-A0A8B6BWX6-F1
#
_entry.id   AF-A0A8B6BWX6-F1
#
_cell.length_a   1.000
_cell.length_b   1.000
_cell.length_c   1.000
_cell.angle_alpha   90.00
_cell.angle_beta   90.00
_cell.angle_gamma   90.00
#
_symmetry.space_group_name_H-M   'P 1'
#
loop_
_entity.id
_entity.type
_entity.pdbx_description
1 polymer ?
#
loop_
_entity_poly.entity_id
_entity_poly.type
_entity_poly.pdbx_seq_one_letter_code
_entity_poly.pdbx_strand_id
1 'polypeptide(L)'
;MEQEKNRKLTPEEEIADKLKKQRLQEESDLQLAKEAFGINKGSGIDGMFPEDEESFDKFGEAIKNKITTFEKSKHYCSFLEKLFTDLVVSLEAEDCRKLGQNLTNIYHEKQKIAKVRTKFIKLKIYIYS
;
A
#
# COMPACT_ATOMS: atom_id res chain seq x y z
N MET A 1 -31.59 50.55 7.84
CA MET A 1 -32.06 49.16 7.66
C MET A 1 -31.25 48.29 8.59
N GLU A 2 -31.63 48.28 9.88
CA GLU A 2 -30.84 47.63 10.92
C GLU A 2 -31.80 47.04 11.95
N GLN A 3 -32.63 46.12 11.46
CA GLN A 3 -33.63 45.40 12.27
C GLN A 3 -33.75 43.93 11.81
N GLU A 4 -32.62 43.23 11.67
CA GLU A 4 -32.63 41.77 11.46
C GLU A 4 -31.48 41.06 12.19
N LYS A 5 -31.16 41.49 13.42
CA LYS A 5 -30.15 40.78 14.25
C LYS A 5 -30.61 40.42 15.66
N ASN A 6 -31.92 40.38 15.90
CA ASN A 6 -32.44 39.99 17.22
C ASN A 6 -33.78 39.22 17.17
N ARG A 7 -33.96 38.35 16.16
CA ARG A 7 -34.95 37.27 16.29
C ARG A 7 -34.34 36.22 17.21
N LYS A 8 -34.88 36.10 18.42
CA LYS A 8 -34.62 34.95 19.28
C LYS A 8 -35.10 33.72 18.50
N LEU A 9 -34.17 32.82 18.15
CA LEU A 9 -34.52 31.56 17.50
C LEU A 9 -35.61 30.88 18.34
N THR A 10 -36.60 30.33 17.66
CA THR A 10 -37.58 29.48 18.34
C THR A 10 -36.87 28.24 18.91
N PRO A 11 -37.35 27.65 20.02
CA PRO A 11 -36.73 26.45 20.59
C PRO A 11 -36.57 25.32 19.56
N GLU A 12 -37.48 25.24 18.59
CA GLU A 12 -37.44 24.27 17.48
C GLU A 12 -36.32 24.57 16.47
N GLU A 13 -36.04 25.83 16.16
CA GLU A 13 -34.92 26.22 15.29
C GLU A 13 -33.56 25.97 15.98
N GLU A 14 -33.45 26.20 17.30
CA GLU A 14 -32.22 25.89 18.05
C GLU A 14 -31.92 24.37 18.06
N ILE A 15 -32.97 23.55 18.20
CA ILE A 15 -32.85 22.09 18.14
C ILE A 15 -32.42 21.64 16.74
N ALA A 16 -33.00 22.22 15.68
CA ALA A 16 -32.66 21.89 14.30
C ALA A 16 -31.21 22.24 13.96
N ASP A 17 -30.73 23.41 14.39
CA ASP A 17 -29.35 23.83 14.18
C ASP A 17 -28.35 22.98 14.96
N LYS A 18 -28.70 22.61 16.20
CA LYS A 18 -27.90 21.68 16.99
C LYS A 18 -27.80 20.31 16.33
N LEU A 19 -28.92 19.80 15.81
CA LEU A 19 -28.98 18.51 15.13
C LEU A 19 -28.14 18.52 13.84
N LYS A 20 -28.18 19.61 13.07
CA LYS A 20 -27.33 19.77 11.87
C LYS A 20 -25.85 19.79 12.21
N LYS A 21 -25.45 20.54 13.24
CA LYS A 21 -24.06 20.58 13.70
C LYS A 21 -23.58 19.22 14.18
N GLN A 22 -24.41 18.48 14.92
CA GLN A 22 -24.10 17.12 15.36
C GLN A 22 -23.87 16.17 14.18
N ARG A 23 -24.76 16.16 13.18
CA ARG A 23 -24.55 15.33 11.98
C ARG A 23 -23.27 15.67 11.23
N LEU A 24 -22.96 16.96 11.09
CA LEU A 24 -21.74 17.39 10.42
C LEU A 24 -20.48 16.94 11.17
N GLN A 25 -20.53 16.96 12.51
CA GLN A 25 -19.46 16.46 13.36
C GLN A 25 -19.29 14.94 13.20
N GLU A 26 -20.39 14.18 13.29
CA GLU A 26 -20.40 12.73 13.13
C GLU A 26 -19.88 12.30 11.76
N GLU A 27 -20.25 13.03 10.70
CA GLU A 27 -19.77 12.77 9.34
C GLU A 27 -18.28 13.05 9.19
N SER A 28 -17.78 14.14 9.78
CA SER A 28 -16.34 14.44 9.86
C SER A 28 -15.57 13.37 10.62
N ASP A 29 -16.06 12.95 11.79
CA ASP A 29 -15.41 11.94 12.62
C ASP A 29 -15.40 10.57 11.92
N LEU A 30 -16.49 10.22 11.24
CA LEU A 30 -16.59 8.99 10.44
C LEU A 30 -15.62 9.01 9.26
N GLN A 31 -15.47 10.15 8.57
CA GLN A 31 -14.50 10.34 7.49
C GLN A 31 -13.07 10.13 8.01
N LEU A 32 -12.74 10.78 9.12
CA LEU A 32 -11.42 10.69 9.77
C LEU A 32 -11.13 9.24 10.23
N ALA A 33 -12.14 8.54 10.75
CA ALA A 33 -12.01 7.14 11.12
C ALA A 33 -11.79 6.24 9.89
N LYS A 34 -12.51 6.46 8.79
CA LYS A 34 -12.28 5.71 7.54
C LYS A 34 -10.88 5.92 6.99
N GLU A 35 -10.33 7.12 7.13
CA GLU A 35 -8.94 7.43 6.78
C GLU A 35 -7.94 6.74 7.73
N ALA A 36 -8.16 6.83 9.04
CA ALA A 36 -7.32 6.19 10.05
C ALA A 36 -7.31 4.66 9.94
N PHE A 37 -8.43 4.05 9.55
CA PHE A 37 -8.58 2.59 9.38
C PHE A 37 -8.41 2.12 7.93
N GLY A 38 -8.17 3.01 6.96
CA GLY A 38 -7.93 2.66 5.56
C GLY A 38 -9.14 2.05 4.83
N ILE A 39 -10.37 2.43 5.18
CA ILE A 39 -11.63 1.85 4.68
C ILE A 39 -12.17 2.59 3.42
N ASN A 40 -11.43 3.54 2.86
CA ASN A 40 -11.89 4.28 1.70
C ASN A 40 -11.72 3.48 0.40
N LYS A 41 -12.84 2.97 -0.12
CA LYS A 41 -12.99 2.47 -1.50
C LYS A 41 -12.82 3.64 -2.47
N GLY A 42 -11.57 3.93 -2.84
CA GLY A 42 -11.17 5.04 -3.71
C GLY A 42 -9.83 5.67 -3.35
N SER A 43 -9.26 5.39 -2.17
CA SER A 43 -7.97 5.93 -1.71
C SER A 43 -6.89 4.84 -1.59
N GLY A 44 -6.79 3.99 -2.62
CA GLY A 44 -5.79 2.93 -2.70
C GLY A 44 -4.78 3.19 -3.82
N ILE A 45 -4.03 2.15 -4.19
CA ILE A 45 -3.10 2.16 -5.32
C ILE A 45 -3.77 2.73 -6.59
N ASP A 46 -5.06 2.44 -6.81
CA ASP A 46 -5.83 2.90 -7.97
C ASP A 46 -6.02 4.42 -8.05
N GLY A 47 -5.87 5.14 -6.94
CA GLY A 47 -5.97 6.60 -6.88
C GLY A 47 -4.63 7.33 -6.92
N MET A 48 -3.51 6.60 -6.98
CA MET A 48 -2.17 7.20 -6.99
C MET A 48 -1.76 7.54 -8.42
N PHE A 49 -1.28 8.77 -8.63
CA PHE A 49 -0.70 9.22 -9.89
C PHE A 49 0.66 9.88 -9.61
N PRO A 50 1.74 9.10 -9.55
CA PRO A 50 3.05 9.63 -9.20
C PRO A 50 3.64 10.50 -10.34
N GLU A 51 4.19 11.65 -9.99
CA GLU A 51 4.80 12.62 -10.93
C GLU A 51 6.26 12.95 -10.58
N ASP A 52 6.66 12.75 -9.32
CA ASP A 52 8.02 12.97 -8.81
C ASP A 52 8.61 11.71 -8.17
N GLU A 53 9.93 11.69 -7.95
CA GLU A 53 10.65 10.53 -7.41
C GLU A 53 10.08 10.06 -6.06
N GLU A 54 9.76 10.97 -5.15
CA GLU A 54 9.21 10.62 -3.83
C GLU A 54 7.81 10.01 -3.96
N SER A 55 6.99 10.50 -4.88
CA SER A 55 5.68 9.95 -5.18
C SER A 55 5.77 8.55 -5.79
N PHE A 56 6.78 8.30 -6.64
CA PHE A 56 7.07 6.97 -7.20
C PHE A 56 7.53 5.98 -6.13
N ASP A 57 8.35 6.43 -5.16
CA ASP A 57 8.75 5.58 -4.02
C ASP A 57 7.54 5.14 -3.18
N LYS A 58 6.64 6.07 -2.86
CA LYS A 58 5.39 5.77 -2.14
C LYS A 58 4.51 4.80 -2.92
N PHE A 59 4.40 4.99 -4.23
CA PHE A 59 3.64 4.11 -5.11
C PHE A 59 4.25 2.70 -5.16
N GLY A 60 5.57 2.60 -5.29
CA GLY A 60 6.31 1.34 -5.26
C GLY A 60 6.10 0.58 -3.95
N GLU A 61 6.14 1.29 -2.81
CA GLU A 61 5.89 0.69 -1.50
C GLU A 61 4.46 0.15 -1.37
N ALA A 62 3.46 0.89 -1.85
CA ALA A 62 2.07 0.44 -1.85
C ALA A 62 1.87 -0.80 -2.72
N ILE A 63 2.43 -0.82 -3.94
CA ILE A 63 2.40 -1.99 -4.84
C ILE A 63 3.08 -3.18 -4.18
N LYS A 64 4.28 -3.00 -3.63
CA LYS A 64 5.03 -4.06 -2.95
C LYS A 64 4.18 -4.69 -1.86
N ASN A 65 3.63 -3.89 -0.95
CA ASN A 65 2.83 -4.37 0.18
C ASN A 65 1.56 -5.11 -0.27
N LYS A 66 0.93 -4.63 -1.35
CA LYS A 66 -0.24 -5.29 -1.91
C LYS A 66 0.10 -6.64 -2.54
N ILE A 67 1.19 -6.70 -3.31
CA ILE A 67 1.62 -7.91 -4.00
C ILE A 67 2.09 -8.97 -2.98
N THR A 68 2.92 -8.60 -2.00
CA THR A 68 3.49 -9.53 -1.02
C THR A 68 2.45 -10.14 -0.08
N THR A 69 1.26 -9.54 0.05
CA THR A 69 0.12 -10.15 0.76
C THR A 69 -0.21 -11.57 0.26
N PHE A 70 0.12 -11.87 -1.00
CA PHE A 70 -0.17 -13.15 -1.65
C PHE A 70 1.03 -14.11 -1.73
N GLU A 71 2.15 -13.82 -1.06
CA GLU A 71 3.42 -14.55 -1.21
C GLU A 71 3.34 -16.06 -0.91
N LYS A 72 2.37 -16.47 -0.06
CA LYS A 72 2.14 -17.87 0.32
C LYS A 72 1.31 -18.64 -0.69
N SER A 73 0.72 -17.97 -1.67
CA SER A 73 -0.09 -18.61 -2.70
C SER A 73 0.79 -19.43 -3.64
N LYS A 74 0.37 -20.66 -3.97
CA LYS A 74 1.02 -21.48 -5.00
C LYS A 74 1.05 -20.82 -6.39
N HIS A 75 0.18 -19.83 -6.62
CA HIS A 75 0.10 -19.09 -7.87
C HIS A 75 1.01 -17.86 -7.91
N TYR A 76 1.66 -17.52 -6.79
CA TYR A 76 2.40 -16.27 -6.64
C TYR A 76 3.55 -16.13 -7.65
N CYS A 77 4.35 -17.18 -7.84
CA CYS A 77 5.49 -17.13 -8.75
C CYS A 77 5.04 -16.90 -10.20
N SER A 78 4.09 -17.70 -10.70
CA SER A 78 3.59 -17.55 -12.07
C SER A 78 2.87 -16.22 -12.29
N PHE A 79 2.20 -15.69 -11.26
CA PHE A 79 1.64 -14.34 -11.30
C PHE A 79 2.73 -13.28 -11.47
N LEU A 80 3.81 -13.33 -10.67
CA LEU A 80 4.91 -12.37 -10.77
C LEU A 80 5.62 -12.44 -12.12
N GLU A 81 5.86 -13.66 -12.64
CA GLU A 81 6.47 -13.85 -13.96
C GLU A 81 5.66 -13.16 -15.05
N LYS A 82 4.34 -13.38 -15.08
CA LYS A 82 3.47 -12.73 -16.05
C LYS A 82 3.42 -11.21 -15.84
N LEU A 83 3.22 -10.75 -14.61
CA LEU A 83 3.14 -9.33 -14.29
C LEU A 83 4.40 -8.57 -14.72
N PHE A 84 5.59 -9.06 -14.34
CA PHE A 84 6.84 -8.40 -14.72
C PHE A 84 7.06 -8.42 -16.24
N THR A 85 6.71 -9.50 -16.92
CA THR A 85 6.79 -9.56 -18.39
C THR A 85 5.90 -8.51 -19.04
N ASP A 86 4.65 -8.39 -18.58
CA ASP A 86 3.69 -7.41 -19.11
C ASP A 86 4.14 -5.97 -18.82
N LEU A 87 4.78 -5.70 -17.67
CA LEU A 87 5.25 -4.36 -17.30
C LEU A 87 6.47 -3.88 -18.08
N VAL A 88 7.35 -4.80 -18.50
CA VAL A 88 8.60 -4.42 -19.19
C VAL A 88 8.51 -4.49 -20.71
N VAL A 89 7.39 -4.96 -21.27
CA VAL A 89 7.24 -5.21 -22.73
C VAL A 89 7.48 -3.98 -23.60
N SER A 90 7.21 -2.78 -23.08
CA SER A 90 7.40 -1.51 -23.77
C SER A 90 8.76 -0.85 -23.52
N LEU A 91 9.60 -1.43 -22.65
CA LEU A 91 10.91 -0.88 -22.31
C LEU A 91 11.95 -1.22 -23.37
N GLU A 92 13.00 -0.41 -23.45
CA GLU A 92 14.14 -0.68 -24.32
C GLU A 92 14.95 -1.89 -23.82
N ALA A 93 15.65 -2.54 -24.75
CA ALA A 93 16.42 -3.75 -24.47
C ALA A 93 17.44 -3.57 -23.33
N GLU A 94 18.07 -2.41 -23.23
CA GLU A 94 19.06 -2.11 -22.20
C GLU A 94 18.44 -2.03 -20.79
N ASP A 95 17.24 -1.47 -20.65
CA ASP A 95 16.56 -1.38 -19.36
C ASP A 95 16.00 -2.74 -18.94
N CYS A 96 15.49 -3.53 -19.88
CA CYS A 96 15.17 -4.94 -19.66
C CYS A 96 16.39 -5.74 -19.16
N ARG A 97 17.56 -5.52 -19.76
CA ARG A 97 18.82 -6.17 -19.35
C ARG A 97 19.20 -5.80 -17.92
N LYS A 98 19.15 -4.51 -17.55
CA LYS A 98 19.44 -4.04 -16.19
C LYS A 98 18.51 -4.66 -15.15
N LEU A 99 17.20 -4.68 -15.43
CA LEU A 99 16.21 -5.30 -14.54
C LEU A 99 16.45 -6.81 -14.37
N GLY A 100 16.74 -7.53 -15.45
CA GLY A 100 17.05 -8.96 -15.42
C GLY A 100 18.34 -9.27 -14.63
N GLN A 101 19.34 -8.40 -14.69
CA GLN A 101 20.58 -8.55 -13.93
C GLN A 101 20.32 -8.47 -12.41
N ASN A 102 19.44 -7.58 -11.96
CA ASN A 102 19.08 -7.47 -10.54
C ASN A 102 18.48 -8.78 -10.00
N LEU A 103 17.58 -9.41 -10.75
CA LEU A 103 17.02 -10.72 -10.37
C LEU A 103 18.08 -11.83 -10.35
N THR A 104 18.99 -11.83 -11.33
CA THR A 104 20.11 -12.77 -11.38
C THR A 104 21.03 -12.63 -10.16
N ASN A 105 21.30 -11.40 -9.72
CA ASN A 105 22.09 -11.12 -8.53
C ASN A 105 21.41 -11.68 -7.27
N ILE A 106 20.11 -11.41 -7.10
CA ILE A 106 19.30 -11.95 -5.97
C ILE A 106 19.33 -13.48 -5.96
N TYR A 107 19.23 -14.12 -7.13
CA TYR A 107 19.34 -15.58 -7.25
C TYR A 107 20.68 -16.10 -6.72
N HIS A 108 21.79 -15.47 -7.11
CA HIS A 108 23.12 -15.86 -6.63
C HIS A 108 23.29 -15.63 -5.12
N GLU A 109 22.74 -14.55 -4.57
CA GLU A 109 22.72 -14.29 -3.12
C GLU A 109 21.95 -15.37 -2.36
N LYS A 110 20.73 -15.72 -2.80
CA LYS A 110 19.93 -16.79 -2.21
C LYS A 110 20.65 -18.13 -2.25
N GLN A 111 21.33 -18.46 -3.34
CA GLN A 111 22.15 -19.67 -3.43
C GLN A 111 23.31 -19.70 -2.43
N LYS A 112 24.01 -18.58 -2.24
CA LYS A 112 25.10 -18.47 -1.26
C LYS A 112 24.57 -18.71 0.16
N ILE A 113 23.45 -18.06 0.52
CA ILE A 113 22.80 -18.22 1.84
C ILE A 113 22.37 -19.67 2.05
N ALA A 114 21.75 -20.31 1.05
CA ALA A 114 21.35 -21.70 1.12
C ALA A 114 22.53 -22.63 1.40
N LYS A 115 23.65 -22.46 0.68
CA LYS A 115 24.88 -23.26 0.90
C LYS A 115 25.44 -23.09 2.31
N VAL A 116 25.48 -21.86 2.82
CA VAL A 116 25.94 -21.56 4.19
C VAL A 116 25.02 -22.23 5.22
N ARG A 117 23.70 -22.08 5.07
CA ARG A 117 22.70 -22.71 5.94
C ARG A 117 22.85 -24.23 5.98
N THR A 118 23.05 -24.88 4.84
CA THR A 118 23.29 -26.34 4.78
C THR A 118 24.56 -26.74 5.54
N LYS A 119 25.66 -26.00 5.40
CA LYS A 119 26.90 -26.26 6.15
C LYS A 119 26.69 -26.12 7.66
N PHE A 120 25.99 -25.08 8.10
CA PHE A 120 25.66 -24.89 9.52
C PHE A 120 24.80 -26.01 10.08
N ILE A 121 23.78 -26.46 9.35
CA ILE A 121 22.92 -27.58 9.78
C ILE A 121 23.74 -28.86 9.92
N LYS A 122 24.63 -29.17 8.97
CA LYS A 122 25.53 -30.34 9.05
C LYS A 122 26.45 -30.29 10.26
N LEU A 123 27.05 -29.13 10.53
CA LEU A 123 27.92 -28.95 11.69
C LEU A 123 27.15 -29.09 13.01
N LYS A 124 25.92 -28.55 13.06
CA LYS A 124 25.05 -28.68 14.23
C LYS A 124 24.71 -30.15 14.50
N ILE A 125 24.31 -30.91 13.48
CA ILE A 125 24.06 -32.35 13.64
C ILE A 125 25.32 -33.05 14.17
N TYR A 126 26.50 -32.77 13.61
CA TYR A 126 27.76 -33.39 14.05
C TYR A 126 28.13 -33.08 15.52
N ILE A 127 27.85 -31.87 16.01
CA ILE A 127 28.17 -31.48 17.40
C ILE A 127 27.20 -32.10 18.41
N TYR A 128 25.93 -32.30 18.03
CA TYR A 128 24.87 -32.78 18.93
C TYR A 128 24.52 -34.28 18.73
N SER A 129 25.29 -35.01 17.93
CA SER A 129 25.21 -36.48 17.79
C SER A 129 26.29 -37.12 18.66
#